data_AF-A0A6A3CQ27-F1
#
_entry.id   AF-A0A6A3CQ27-F1
#
_cell.length_a   1.000
_cell.length_b   1.000
_cell.length_c   1.000
_cell.angle_alpha   90.00
_cell.angle_beta   90.00
_cell.angle_gamma   90.00
#
_symmetry.space_group_name_H-M   'P 1'
#
loop_
_entity.id
_entity.type
_entity.pdbx_description
1 polymer ?
#
loop_
_entity_poly.entity_id
_entity_poly.type
_entity_poly.pdbx_seq_one_letter_code
_entity_poly.pdbx_strand_id
1 'polypeptide(L)'
;MLTDDNVYLFNTSFEQSRECLRKELDGCWFDHIPDIIGHEWGSCKKALELQSQVMDPLFTLELASCQQTIDGSSNSYSAWQRMVDTVKVFILHLQLKAFIFMGRLLEKPSLKSWSYSDLGKTSSRDASSASFGSEVSLGSGIPCRIAFSYAGVRDVYLVAAAQGISGKLILAEKHPFRSQRGVVIAIAPLAGLSPKIDKDHPTWLHLRIREFDPDFFKAKGNQSKVSNPPADGRWTLGFHSAKACEAAQLLILEEPCKQRFSVERMLAPLLREDYWGEIWMAEAIKAPA
;
A
#
# COMPACT_ATOMS: atom_id res chain seq x y z
N MET A 1 -38.95 8.21 1.37
CA MET A 1 -38.18 9.07 2.30
C MET A 1 -37.26 8.16 3.10
N LEU A 2 -36.00 8.54 3.29
CA LEU A 2 -35.10 7.82 4.22
C LEU A 2 -35.63 8.04 5.64
N THR A 3 -35.81 6.98 6.41
CA THR A 3 -36.16 7.06 7.84
C THR A 3 -34.90 7.32 8.67
N ASP A 4 -35.06 7.84 9.89
CA ASP A 4 -33.94 8.04 10.83
C ASP A 4 -33.19 6.73 11.09
N ASP A 5 -33.91 5.61 11.15
CA ASP A 5 -33.34 4.26 11.29
C ASP A 5 -32.44 3.89 10.10
N ASN A 6 -32.82 4.24 8.87
CA ASN A 6 -32.02 3.96 7.67
C ASN A 6 -30.73 4.79 7.66
N VAL A 7 -30.81 6.05 8.12
CA VAL A 7 -29.64 6.93 8.23
C VAL A 7 -28.68 6.42 9.31
N TYR A 8 -29.21 5.97 10.45
CA TYR A 8 -28.43 5.37 11.52
C TYR A 8 -27.70 4.09 11.08
N LEU A 9 -28.41 3.18 10.40
CA LEU A 9 -27.84 1.93 9.88
C LEU A 9 -26.73 2.21 8.86
N PHE A 10 -26.97 3.16 7.94
CA PHE A 10 -25.96 3.57 6.96
C PHE A 10 -24.71 4.15 7.61
N ASN A 11 -24.85 5.06 8.57
CA ASN A 11 -23.70 5.64 9.26
C ASN A 11 -22.89 4.58 10.01
N THR A 12 -23.55 3.61 10.63
CA THR A 12 -22.88 2.47 11.29
C THR A 12 -22.06 1.66 10.29
N SER A 13 -22.63 1.33 9.12
CA SER A 13 -21.94 0.61 8.04
C SER A 13 -20.76 1.42 7.45
N PHE A 14 -20.95 2.74 7.28
CA PHE A 14 -19.89 3.63 6.82
C PHE A 14 -18.70 3.65 7.79
N GLU A 15 -18.96 3.78 9.10
CA GLU A 15 -17.89 3.73 10.11
C GLU A 15 -17.20 2.37 10.15
N GLN A 16 -17.94 1.27 10.00
CA GLN A 16 -17.33 -0.05 9.88
C GLN A 16 -16.41 -0.15 8.65
N SER A 17 -16.82 0.38 7.50
CA SER A 17 -15.97 0.37 6.30
C SER A 17 -14.71 1.24 6.45
N ARG A 18 -14.81 2.38 7.17
CA ARG A 18 -13.65 3.20 7.52
C ARG A 18 -12.68 2.45 8.41
N GLU A 19 -13.18 1.74 9.40
CA GLU A 19 -12.36 0.94 10.30
C GLU A 19 -11.71 -0.24 9.58
N CYS A 20 -12.42 -0.92 8.69
CA CYS A 20 -11.85 -1.93 7.81
C CYS A 20 -10.70 -1.35 6.97
N LEU A 21 -10.87 -0.18 6.36
CA LEU A 21 -9.82 0.48 5.60
C LEU A 21 -8.62 0.85 6.47
N ARG A 22 -8.84 1.30 7.72
CA ARG A 22 -7.74 1.57 8.68
C ARG A 22 -6.93 0.31 8.97
N LYS A 23 -7.59 -0.83 9.18
CA LYS A 23 -6.91 -2.12 9.42
C LYS A 23 -6.04 -2.58 8.25
N GLU A 24 -6.39 -2.22 7.01
CA GLU A 24 -5.55 -2.55 5.86
C GLU A 24 -4.24 -1.73 5.80
N LEU A 25 -4.11 -0.63 6.57
CA LEU A 25 -2.85 0.11 6.71
C LEU A 25 -1.79 -0.66 7.50
N ASP A 26 -2.21 -1.61 8.33
CA ASP A 26 -1.34 -2.58 9.00
C ASP A 26 -0.99 -3.77 8.10
N GLY A 27 -1.65 -3.90 6.94
CA GLY A 27 -1.47 -4.98 5.99
C GLY A 27 -0.17 -4.89 5.18
N CYS A 28 0.06 -5.85 4.28
CA CYS A 28 1.26 -5.89 3.43
C CYS A 28 1.17 -5.04 2.16
N TRP A 29 0.00 -4.47 1.86
CA TRP A 29 -0.29 -3.72 0.63
C TRP A 29 -0.72 -2.27 0.88
N PHE A 30 -0.43 -1.74 2.07
CA PHE A 30 -0.85 -0.39 2.45
C PHE A 30 -0.36 0.70 1.48
N ASP A 31 0.79 0.48 0.85
CA ASP A 31 1.41 1.39 -0.11
C ASP A 31 0.64 1.50 -1.43
N HIS A 32 -0.18 0.51 -1.77
CA HIS A 32 -1.04 0.53 -2.95
C HIS A 32 -2.46 1.07 -2.67
N ILE A 33 -2.85 1.26 -1.39
CA ILE A 33 -4.18 1.77 -1.05
C ILE A 33 -4.48 3.10 -1.76
N PRO A 34 -3.57 4.09 -1.79
CA PRO A 34 -3.78 5.28 -2.59
C PRO A 34 -4.10 4.92 -4.05
N ASP A 35 -3.20 4.22 -4.75
CA ASP A 35 -3.36 3.86 -6.18
C ASP A 35 -4.70 3.17 -6.48
N ILE A 36 -5.13 2.27 -5.60
CA ILE A 36 -6.43 1.61 -5.72
C ILE A 36 -7.58 2.58 -5.52
N ILE A 37 -7.52 3.50 -4.54
CA ILE A 37 -8.54 4.54 -4.40
C ILE A 37 -8.65 5.35 -5.69
N GLY A 38 -7.51 5.74 -6.24
CA GLY A 38 -7.44 6.51 -7.48
C GLY A 38 -8.01 5.78 -8.70
N HIS A 39 -7.75 4.48 -8.81
CA HIS A 39 -8.18 3.63 -9.94
C HIS A 39 -9.66 3.26 -9.85
N GLU A 40 -10.13 2.85 -8.68
CA GLU A 40 -11.49 2.34 -8.48
C GLU A 40 -12.54 3.45 -8.34
N TRP A 41 -12.14 4.69 -8.03
CA TRP A 41 -13.07 5.81 -7.85
C TRP A 41 -14.08 5.95 -8.98
N GLY A 42 -13.60 5.96 -10.23
CA GLY A 42 -14.45 6.13 -11.40
C GLY A 42 -15.36 4.92 -11.64
N SER A 43 -14.88 3.71 -11.37
CA SER A 43 -15.66 2.49 -11.48
C SER A 43 -16.79 2.45 -10.45
N CYS A 44 -16.49 2.78 -9.18
CA CYS A 44 -17.48 2.85 -8.10
C CYS A 44 -18.52 3.94 -8.36
N LYS A 45 -18.09 5.14 -8.81
CA LYS A 45 -19.01 6.23 -9.18
C LYS A 45 -19.98 5.80 -10.29
N LYS A 46 -19.47 5.20 -11.38
CA LYS A 46 -20.30 4.70 -12.48
C LYS A 46 -21.27 3.60 -12.06
N ALA A 47 -20.84 2.70 -11.17
CA ALA A 47 -21.72 1.65 -10.65
C ALA A 47 -22.94 2.25 -9.94
N LEU A 48 -22.73 3.28 -9.12
CA LEU A 48 -23.82 4.02 -8.46
C LEU A 48 -24.69 4.81 -9.44
N GLU A 49 -24.10 5.44 -10.45
CA GLU A 49 -24.85 6.15 -11.51
C GLU A 49 -25.77 5.19 -12.29
N LEU A 50 -25.29 4.01 -12.66
CA LEU A 50 -26.08 2.99 -13.37
C LEU A 50 -27.19 2.42 -12.49
N GLN A 51 -26.92 2.20 -11.20
CA GLN A 51 -27.92 1.71 -10.26
C GLN A 51 -28.95 2.79 -9.87
N SER A 52 -28.59 4.07 -9.93
CA SER A 52 -29.54 5.19 -9.73
C SER A 52 -30.70 5.16 -10.73
N GLN A 53 -30.52 4.51 -11.89
CA GLN A 53 -31.55 4.32 -12.90
C GLN A 53 -32.53 3.17 -12.60
N VAL A 54 -32.23 2.27 -11.63
CA VAL A 54 -32.93 0.98 -11.43
C VAL A 54 -33.58 0.79 -10.04
N MET A 55 -33.46 1.76 -9.11
CA MET A 55 -34.19 1.86 -7.82
C MET A 55 -33.70 1.01 -6.61
N ASP A 56 -34.08 1.56 -5.44
CA ASP A 56 -34.00 1.16 -4.03
C ASP A 56 -32.63 1.27 -3.30
N PRO A 57 -32.39 2.35 -2.52
CA PRO A 57 -31.20 2.54 -1.69
C PRO A 57 -30.92 1.40 -0.69
N LEU A 58 -31.97 0.68 -0.25
CA LEU A 58 -31.82 -0.39 0.74
C LEU A 58 -31.15 -1.66 0.18
N PHE A 59 -31.28 -1.94 -1.12
CA PHE A 59 -30.67 -3.12 -1.74
C PHE A 59 -29.14 -2.98 -1.91
N THR A 60 -28.62 -1.75 -1.79
CA THR A 60 -27.17 -1.46 -1.88
C THR A 60 -26.45 -1.68 -0.54
N LEU A 61 -27.18 -1.63 0.59
CA LEU A 61 -26.63 -1.80 1.94
C LEU A 61 -26.32 -3.27 2.31
N GLU A 62 -26.82 -4.25 1.55
CA GLU A 62 -26.50 -5.67 1.75
C GLU A 62 -25.14 -6.09 1.14
N LEU A 63 -24.45 -5.22 0.40
CA LEU A 63 -23.25 -5.58 -0.37
C LEU A 63 -21.93 -5.57 0.43
N ALA A 64 -21.96 -5.38 1.74
CA ALA A 64 -20.76 -5.46 2.55
C ALA A 64 -21.02 -5.90 4.00
N SER A 65 -21.75 -7.00 4.22
CA SER A 65 -21.48 -7.76 5.44
C SER A 65 -20.07 -8.33 5.28
N CYS A 66 -19.08 -7.70 5.91
CA CYS A 66 -17.72 -8.19 6.02
C CYS A 66 -17.70 -9.48 6.88
N GLN A 67 -18.32 -10.56 6.40
CA GLN A 67 -18.04 -11.91 6.87
C GLN A 67 -16.82 -12.41 6.08
N GLN A 68 -15.63 -11.95 6.45
CA GLN A 68 -14.42 -12.68 6.09
C GLN A 68 -13.88 -13.35 7.35
N THR A 69 -14.08 -14.67 7.40
CA THR A 69 -13.37 -15.56 8.30
C THR A 69 -11.88 -15.34 8.12
N ILE A 70 -11.19 -15.12 9.24
CA ILE A 70 -9.73 -15.09 9.32
C ILE A 70 -9.24 -16.50 8.99
N ASP A 71 -9.17 -16.85 7.72
CA ASP A 71 -8.50 -18.07 7.30
C ASP A 71 -7.00 -17.79 7.29
N GLY A 72 -6.26 -18.55 8.09
CA GLY A 72 -4.83 -18.38 8.38
C GLY A 72 -3.91 -18.65 7.19
N SER A 73 -4.43 -18.71 5.97
CA SER A 73 -3.64 -18.82 4.74
C SER A 73 -3.03 -17.45 4.40
N SER A 74 -1.88 -17.20 5.02
CA SER A 74 -1.10 -15.97 4.89
C SER A 74 -0.48 -15.82 3.49
N ASN A 75 -1.23 -15.77 2.39
CA ASN A 75 -0.70 -15.42 1.06
C ASN A 75 -0.85 -13.92 0.81
N SER A 76 0.18 -13.26 0.26
CA SER A 76 0.07 -11.83 -0.07
C SER A 76 -1.08 -11.57 -1.07
N TYR A 77 -1.34 -12.51 -1.98
CA TYR A 77 -2.45 -12.42 -2.93
C TYR A 77 -3.83 -12.27 -2.27
N SER A 78 -4.14 -13.08 -1.26
CA SER A 78 -5.46 -13.00 -0.60
C SER A 78 -5.60 -11.70 0.19
N ALA A 79 -4.51 -11.25 0.81
CA ALA A 79 -4.45 -9.93 1.46
C ALA A 79 -4.65 -8.78 0.46
N TRP A 80 -4.11 -8.90 -0.76
CA TRP A 80 -4.36 -7.92 -1.83
C TRP A 80 -5.84 -7.83 -2.17
N GLN A 81 -6.48 -8.98 -2.45
CA GLN A 81 -7.89 -9.01 -2.85
C GLN A 81 -8.78 -8.39 -1.76
N ARG A 82 -8.54 -8.77 -0.50
CA ARG A 82 -9.23 -8.21 0.65
C ARG A 82 -9.04 -6.69 0.77
N MET A 83 -7.82 -6.20 0.57
CA MET A 83 -7.54 -4.76 0.56
C MET A 83 -8.30 -4.04 -0.55
N VAL A 84 -8.30 -4.58 -1.78
CA VAL A 84 -9.04 -3.99 -2.91
C VAL A 84 -10.54 -3.94 -2.65
N ASP A 85 -11.11 -5.04 -2.15
CA ASP A 85 -12.54 -5.10 -1.84
C ASP A 85 -12.90 -4.12 -0.72
N THR A 86 -12.07 -4.02 0.31
CA THR A 86 -12.22 -3.03 1.40
C THR A 86 -12.20 -1.59 0.88
N VAL A 87 -11.25 -1.27 -0.01
CA VAL A 87 -11.17 0.06 -0.64
C VAL A 87 -12.42 0.35 -1.47
N LYS A 88 -12.91 -0.61 -2.26
CA LYS A 88 -14.13 -0.45 -3.06
C LYS A 88 -15.36 -0.19 -2.19
N VAL A 89 -15.56 -0.98 -1.13
CA VAL A 89 -16.66 -0.79 -0.18
C VAL A 89 -16.59 0.60 0.45
N PHE A 90 -15.41 1.02 0.90
CA PHE A 90 -15.22 2.36 1.47
C PHE A 90 -15.57 3.47 0.45
N ILE A 91 -15.11 3.38 -0.80
CA ILE A 91 -15.45 4.37 -1.83
C ILE A 91 -16.96 4.40 -2.08
N LEU A 92 -17.61 3.23 -2.18
CA LEU A 92 -19.05 3.14 -2.41
C LEU A 92 -19.81 3.81 -1.26
N HIS A 93 -19.48 3.52 0.00
CA HIS A 93 -20.13 4.20 1.11
C HIS A 93 -19.81 5.69 1.14
N LEU A 94 -18.59 6.12 0.81
CA LEU A 94 -18.23 7.54 0.75
C LEU A 94 -19.08 8.28 -0.31
N GLN A 95 -19.27 7.68 -1.48
CA GLN A 95 -20.09 8.20 -2.56
C GLN A 95 -21.58 8.23 -2.20
N LEU A 96 -22.09 7.15 -1.60
CA LEU A 96 -23.47 7.08 -1.10
C LEU A 96 -23.72 8.13 -0.01
N LYS A 97 -22.75 8.35 0.89
CA LYS A 97 -22.84 9.37 1.94
C LYS A 97 -23.00 10.75 1.32
N ALA A 98 -22.16 11.10 0.35
CA ALA A 98 -22.31 12.37 -0.39
C ALA A 98 -23.66 12.47 -1.10
N PHE A 99 -24.10 11.39 -1.73
CA PHE A 99 -25.38 11.38 -2.43
C PHE A 99 -26.56 11.61 -1.47
N ILE A 100 -26.59 10.93 -0.33
CA ILE A 100 -27.65 11.04 0.67
C ILE A 100 -27.69 12.43 1.31
N PHE A 101 -26.54 12.97 1.73
CA PHE A 101 -26.49 14.21 2.50
C PHE A 101 -26.30 15.48 1.66
N MET A 102 -25.76 15.37 0.45
CA MET A 102 -25.47 16.51 -0.43
C MET A 102 -26.22 16.44 -1.77
N GLY A 103 -26.94 15.34 -2.05
CA GLY A 103 -27.67 15.16 -3.31
C GLY A 103 -26.78 14.96 -4.54
N ARG A 104 -25.48 14.72 -4.37
CA ARG A 104 -24.53 14.55 -5.48
C ARG A 104 -23.40 13.59 -5.15
N LEU A 105 -22.83 13.00 -6.21
CA LEU A 105 -21.63 12.17 -6.12
C LEU A 105 -20.37 13.03 -6.06
N LEU A 106 -19.36 12.57 -5.33
CA LEU A 106 -18.10 13.28 -5.19
C LEU A 106 -17.24 13.12 -6.45
N GLU A 107 -16.67 14.24 -6.88
CA GLU A 107 -15.56 14.20 -7.82
C GLU A 107 -14.34 13.53 -7.20
N LYS A 108 -13.49 12.96 -8.06
CA LYS A 108 -12.26 12.33 -7.62
C LYS A 108 -11.45 13.35 -6.81
N PRO A 109 -11.08 13.05 -5.55
CA PRO A 109 -10.31 13.98 -4.74
C PRO A 109 -9.04 14.36 -5.50
N SER A 110 -8.70 15.65 -5.49
CA SER A 110 -7.49 16.15 -6.15
C SER A 110 -6.27 15.69 -5.35
N LEU A 111 -5.87 14.46 -5.60
CA LEU A 111 -4.69 13.83 -5.05
C LEU A 111 -3.43 14.35 -5.75
N LYS A 112 -3.41 15.61 -6.20
CA LYS A 112 -2.40 16.18 -7.08
C LYS A 112 -1.02 16.36 -6.42
N SER A 113 -0.90 16.16 -5.11
CA SER A 113 0.38 16.02 -4.41
C SER A 113 0.99 14.60 -4.51
N TRP A 114 0.34 13.67 -5.19
CA TRP A 114 0.75 12.24 -5.32
C TRP A 114 1.75 12.02 -6.47
N SER A 115 2.24 13.06 -7.13
CA SER A 115 3.39 12.89 -8.02
C SER A 115 4.68 12.77 -7.18
N TYR A 116 5.60 11.91 -7.63
CA TYR A 116 6.94 11.64 -7.07
C TYR A 116 7.89 12.87 -7.04
N SER A 117 7.34 14.07 -7.12
CA SER A 117 8.08 15.27 -7.47
C SER A 117 7.39 16.47 -6.85
N ASP A 118 7.65 16.73 -5.57
CA ASP A 118 7.77 18.09 -5.02
C ASP A 118 8.26 18.04 -3.58
N LEU A 119 9.56 17.84 -3.43
CA LEU A 119 10.33 18.36 -2.30
C LEU A 119 11.81 18.42 -2.70
N GLY A 120 12.23 19.63 -3.12
CA GLY A 120 13.58 20.16 -2.93
C GLY A 120 14.74 19.43 -3.61
N LYS A 121 15.38 20.12 -4.56
CA LYS A 121 16.79 19.88 -4.91
C LYS A 121 17.65 19.87 -3.64
N THR A 122 18.03 18.67 -3.18
CA THR A 122 19.24 18.45 -2.38
C THR A 122 19.82 17.09 -2.74
N SER A 123 20.78 17.12 -3.66
CA SER A 123 21.99 16.29 -3.72
C SER A 123 21.97 14.94 -2.98
N SER A 124 21.27 13.95 -3.55
CA SER A 124 21.48 12.52 -3.35
C SER A 124 20.52 11.80 -4.30
N ARG A 125 21.02 10.87 -5.11
CA ARG A 125 20.15 10.00 -5.90
C ARG A 125 19.57 8.98 -4.90
N ASP A 126 18.38 9.27 -4.38
CA ASP A 126 17.79 8.55 -3.25
C ASP A 126 17.53 7.08 -3.58
N ALA A 127 17.88 6.21 -2.64
CA ALA A 127 17.72 4.75 -2.74
C ALA A 127 16.27 4.34 -3.11
N SER A 128 15.26 5.07 -2.65
CA SER A 128 13.84 4.90 -3.01
C SER A 128 13.56 4.93 -4.54
N SER A 129 14.33 5.69 -5.32
CA SER A 129 14.16 5.80 -6.78
C SER A 129 14.91 4.73 -7.57
N ALA A 130 15.68 3.88 -6.89
CA ALA A 130 16.58 2.94 -7.54
C ALA A 130 15.82 1.90 -8.40
N SER A 131 16.47 1.51 -9.49
CA SER A 131 16.08 0.43 -10.38
C SER A 131 17.19 -0.62 -10.47
N PHE A 132 16.86 -1.83 -10.94
CA PHE A 132 17.87 -2.84 -11.23
C PHE A 132 18.94 -2.28 -12.18
N GLY A 133 20.21 -2.55 -11.88
CA GLY A 133 21.37 -2.07 -12.64
C GLY A 133 21.74 -0.59 -12.41
N SER A 134 20.96 0.17 -11.64
CA SER A 134 21.30 1.56 -11.32
C SER A 134 22.37 1.68 -10.24
N GLU A 135 23.13 2.78 -10.27
CA GLU A 135 24.13 3.08 -9.24
C GLU A 135 23.47 3.80 -8.05
N VAL A 136 23.67 3.27 -6.85
CA VAL A 136 23.17 3.82 -5.58
C VAL A 136 24.31 4.15 -4.63
N SER A 137 24.07 5.11 -3.73
CA SER A 137 24.98 5.35 -2.60
C SER A 137 24.86 4.19 -1.61
N LEU A 138 25.99 3.62 -1.20
CA LEU A 138 25.99 2.57 -0.19
C LEU A 138 25.81 3.13 1.22
N GLY A 139 26.28 4.36 1.49
CA GLY A 139 26.03 5.08 2.75
C GLY A 139 26.20 4.21 4.00
N SER A 140 25.16 4.14 4.82
CA SER A 140 25.05 3.30 6.02
C SER A 140 24.52 1.88 5.76
N GLY A 141 24.60 1.41 4.51
CA GLY A 141 24.16 0.08 4.11
C GLY A 141 24.90 -1.01 4.88
N ILE A 142 24.17 -2.07 5.23
CA ILE A 142 24.70 -3.15 6.07
C ILE A 142 25.27 -4.24 5.16
N PRO A 143 26.58 -4.57 5.28
CA PRO A 143 27.18 -5.62 4.46
C PRO A 143 26.61 -6.99 4.84
N CYS A 144 26.19 -7.76 3.83
CA CYS A 144 25.64 -9.08 3.99
C CYS A 144 25.95 -9.97 2.77
N ARG A 145 25.49 -11.21 2.82
CA ARG A 145 25.65 -12.21 1.78
C ARG A 145 24.29 -12.71 1.35
N ILE A 146 24.12 -12.90 0.05
CA ILE A 146 22.94 -13.55 -0.51
C ILE A 146 23.37 -14.70 -1.41
N ALA A 147 22.67 -15.83 -1.31
CA ALA A 147 22.82 -16.93 -2.25
C ALA A 147 21.66 -16.89 -3.25
N PHE A 148 21.98 -16.78 -4.53
CA PHE A 148 21.00 -17.01 -5.60
C PHE A 148 21.17 -18.43 -6.12
N SER A 149 20.07 -19.08 -6.49
CA SER A 149 20.01 -20.48 -6.93
C SER A 149 21.00 -20.84 -8.05
N TYR A 150 21.42 -19.88 -8.88
CA TYR A 150 22.31 -20.11 -10.02
C TYR A 150 23.62 -19.29 -10.00
N ALA A 151 23.84 -18.41 -9.02
CA ALA A 151 24.92 -17.42 -9.07
C ALA A 151 25.90 -17.47 -7.89
N GLY A 152 25.84 -18.53 -7.06
CA GLY A 152 26.66 -18.67 -5.87
C GLY A 152 26.32 -17.65 -4.78
N VAL A 153 27.18 -17.58 -3.76
CA VAL A 153 27.08 -16.60 -2.68
C VAL A 153 27.74 -15.30 -3.12
N ARG A 154 27.04 -14.17 -2.95
CA ARG A 154 27.53 -12.84 -3.31
C ARG A 154 27.59 -11.95 -2.08
N ASP A 155 28.69 -11.20 -1.94
CA ASP A 155 28.82 -10.13 -0.94
C ASP A 155 28.11 -8.87 -1.47
N VAL A 156 27.12 -8.41 -0.72
CA VAL A 156 26.25 -7.29 -1.09
C VAL A 156 26.05 -6.35 0.09
N TYR A 157 25.44 -5.21 -0.17
CA TYR A 157 25.01 -4.26 0.85
C TYR A 157 23.49 -4.19 0.85
N LEU A 158 22.91 -4.33 2.03
CA LEU A 158 21.50 -4.10 2.28
C LEU A 158 21.25 -2.62 2.57
N VAL A 159 20.37 -2.02 1.78
CA VAL A 159 19.93 -0.64 1.94
C VAL A 159 18.42 -0.62 1.95
N ALA A 160 17.81 -0.14 3.03
CA ALA A 160 16.37 0.10 3.10
C ALA A 160 16.11 1.61 3.05
N ALA A 161 15.12 2.03 2.26
CA ALA A 161 14.71 3.42 2.22
C ALA A 161 13.23 3.57 1.88
N ALA A 162 12.53 4.34 2.71
CA ALA A 162 11.20 4.84 2.42
C ALA A 162 11.23 6.33 2.03
N GLN A 163 10.49 6.68 0.98
CA GLN A 163 10.27 8.06 0.55
C GLN A 163 8.81 8.23 0.12
N GLY A 164 8.06 9.03 0.88
CA GLY A 164 6.62 9.17 0.70
C GLY A 164 5.93 7.81 0.85
N ILE A 165 5.08 7.46 -0.11
CA ILE A 165 4.36 6.17 -0.12
C ILE A 165 5.20 5.02 -0.70
N SER A 166 6.40 5.30 -1.21
CA SER A 166 7.30 4.31 -1.81
C SER A 166 8.32 3.82 -0.80
N GLY A 167 8.57 2.52 -0.77
CA GLY A 167 9.57 1.92 0.10
C GLY A 167 10.25 0.75 -0.59
N LYS A 168 11.59 0.78 -0.63
CA LYS A 168 12.39 -0.27 -1.25
C LYS A 168 13.47 -0.78 -0.31
N LEU A 169 13.59 -2.10 -0.27
CA LEU A 169 14.80 -2.80 0.18
C LEU A 169 15.65 -3.10 -1.05
N ILE A 170 16.91 -2.73 -1.01
CA ILE A 170 17.86 -2.82 -2.12
C ILE A 170 19.03 -3.69 -1.68
N LEU A 171 19.40 -4.63 -2.54
CA LEU A 171 20.67 -5.32 -2.46
C LEU A 171 21.58 -4.77 -3.57
N ALA A 172 22.71 -4.20 -3.17
CA ALA A 172 23.66 -3.60 -4.07
C ALA A 172 25.04 -4.25 -3.94
N GLU A 173 25.65 -4.59 -5.08
CA GLU A 173 27.06 -4.99 -5.13
C GLU A 173 27.96 -3.77 -5.11
N LYS A 174 29.04 -3.83 -4.34
CA LYS A 174 29.98 -2.71 -4.25
C LYS A 174 30.68 -2.47 -5.59
N HIS A 175 30.75 -1.22 -6.00
CA HIS A 175 31.44 -0.84 -7.22
C HIS A 175 32.97 -1.04 -7.05
N PRO A 176 33.68 -1.70 -8.00
CA PRO A 176 35.11 -2.02 -7.84
C PRO A 176 35.99 -0.81 -7.58
N PHE A 177 35.65 0.33 -8.19
CA PHE A 177 36.45 1.55 -8.16
C PHE A 177 35.88 2.66 -7.26
N ARG A 178 34.69 2.48 -6.67
CA ARG A 178 34.00 3.52 -5.91
C ARG A 178 33.52 2.97 -4.58
N SER A 179 34.26 3.29 -3.52
CA SER A 179 34.07 2.69 -2.19
C SER A 179 32.70 2.93 -1.56
N GLN A 180 32.03 4.02 -1.92
CA GLN A 180 30.72 4.45 -1.38
C GLN A 180 29.56 4.26 -2.36
N ARG A 181 29.77 3.54 -3.47
CA ARG A 181 28.76 3.32 -4.50
C ARG A 181 28.59 1.83 -4.77
N GLY A 182 27.38 1.44 -5.12
CA GLY A 182 27.07 0.08 -5.51
C GLY A 182 26.08 0.03 -6.66
N VAL A 183 26.01 -1.11 -7.32
CA VAL A 183 25.08 -1.40 -8.40
C VAL A 183 23.97 -2.27 -7.85
N VAL A 184 22.73 -1.87 -8.07
CA VAL A 184 21.57 -2.62 -7.61
C VAL A 184 21.43 -3.93 -8.37
N ILE A 185 21.42 -5.04 -7.64
CA ILE A 185 21.24 -6.39 -8.19
C ILE A 185 19.90 -7.02 -7.80
N ALA A 186 19.23 -6.50 -6.78
CA ALA A 186 17.90 -6.94 -6.40
C ALA A 186 17.18 -5.84 -5.63
N ILE A 187 15.85 -5.82 -5.73
CA ILE A 187 14.98 -4.90 -5.01
C ILE A 187 13.81 -5.73 -4.46
N ALA A 188 13.27 -5.35 -3.30
CA ALA A 188 11.99 -5.81 -2.77
C ALA A 188 11.17 -4.60 -2.26
N PRO A 189 9.83 -4.61 -2.33
CA PRO A 189 9.03 -3.57 -1.68
C PRO A 189 9.23 -3.66 -0.16
N LEU A 190 9.31 -2.54 0.55
CA LEU A 190 9.39 -2.54 2.03
C LEU A 190 8.08 -2.95 2.68
N ALA A 191 6.96 -2.48 2.12
CA ALA A 191 5.64 -2.85 2.56
C ALA A 191 5.44 -4.37 2.46
N GLY A 192 5.06 -4.99 3.58
CA GLY A 192 4.85 -6.42 3.66
C GLY A 192 6.10 -7.28 3.86
N LEU A 193 7.30 -6.68 3.96
CA LEU A 193 8.47 -7.44 4.39
C LEU A 193 8.32 -7.88 5.84
N SER A 194 8.49 -9.17 6.07
CA SER A 194 8.48 -9.78 7.40
C SER A 194 9.86 -10.35 7.70
N PRO A 195 10.77 -9.56 8.31
CA PRO A 195 12.13 -10.02 8.60
C PRO A 195 12.15 -10.96 9.83
N LYS A 196 12.67 -12.16 9.65
CA LYS A 196 12.77 -13.17 10.72
C LYS A 196 14.20 -13.71 10.82
N ILE A 197 14.82 -13.54 11.98
CA ILE A 197 16.11 -14.15 12.28
C ILE A 197 15.92 -15.66 12.42
N ASP A 198 16.83 -16.43 11.83
CA ASP A 198 16.83 -17.88 11.96
C ASP A 198 17.15 -18.31 13.40
N LYS A 199 16.48 -19.35 13.89
CA LYS A 199 16.61 -19.81 15.29
C LYS A 199 17.93 -20.52 15.53
N ASP A 200 18.42 -21.26 14.54
CA ASP A 200 19.63 -22.07 14.62
C ASP A 200 20.86 -21.29 14.14
N HIS A 201 20.62 -20.28 13.29
CA HIS A 201 21.64 -19.42 12.71
C HIS A 201 21.35 -17.93 12.97
N PRO A 202 21.78 -17.35 14.11
CA PRO A 202 21.46 -15.97 14.48
C PRO A 202 22.07 -14.91 13.54
N THR A 203 22.94 -15.32 12.62
CA THR A 203 23.50 -14.49 11.55
C THR A 203 22.65 -14.50 10.27
N TRP A 204 21.58 -15.28 10.21
CA TRP A 204 20.74 -15.41 9.01
C TRP A 204 19.41 -14.70 9.20
N LEU A 205 19.03 -13.91 8.19
CA LEU A 205 17.77 -13.20 8.14
C LEU A 205 16.94 -13.71 6.97
N HIS A 206 15.77 -14.28 7.28
CA HIS A 206 14.78 -14.68 6.30
C HIS A 206 13.84 -13.52 6.00
N LEU A 207 13.68 -13.23 4.72
CA LEU A 207 12.76 -12.23 4.21
C LEU A 207 11.72 -12.90 3.31
N ARG A 208 10.45 -12.62 3.60
CA ARG A 208 9.33 -12.95 2.73
C ARG A 208 8.99 -11.73 1.88
N ILE A 209 8.97 -11.91 0.56
CA ILE A 209 8.90 -10.83 -0.43
C ILE A 209 7.65 -11.01 -1.26
N ARG A 210 6.70 -10.09 -1.12
CA ARG A 210 5.53 -10.04 -2.00
C ARG A 210 5.90 -9.58 -3.40
N GLU A 211 4.99 -9.81 -4.34
CA GLU A 211 5.08 -9.28 -5.69
C GLU A 211 5.06 -7.73 -5.72
N PHE A 212 5.81 -7.12 -6.62
CA PHE A 212 6.02 -5.67 -6.71
C PHE A 212 4.83 -4.92 -7.27
N ASP A 213 4.40 -5.34 -8.44
CA ASP A 213 3.33 -4.77 -9.21
C ASP A 213 2.52 -5.97 -9.65
N PRO A 214 1.61 -6.43 -8.80
CA PRO A 214 0.84 -7.53 -9.24
C PRO A 214 -0.02 -7.03 -10.41
N ASP A 215 0.05 -7.72 -11.55
CA ASP A 215 -0.61 -7.36 -12.83
C ASP A 215 -2.16 -7.27 -12.75
N PHE A 216 -2.74 -7.19 -11.56
CA PHE A 216 -4.17 -7.09 -11.25
C PHE A 216 -4.83 -5.84 -11.85
N PHE A 217 -4.08 -4.80 -12.16
CA PHE A 217 -4.59 -3.62 -12.88
C PHE A 217 -4.82 -3.88 -14.38
N LYS A 218 -4.11 -4.84 -14.98
CA LYS A 218 -4.16 -5.14 -16.42
C LYS A 218 -5.27 -6.11 -16.79
N ALA A 219 -5.83 -6.84 -15.82
CA ALA A 219 -6.90 -7.81 -16.03
C ALA A 219 -8.30 -7.15 -16.14
N LYS A 220 -8.45 -6.06 -16.89
CA LYS A 220 -9.77 -5.62 -17.39
C LYS A 220 -10.17 -6.54 -18.55
N GLY A 221 -10.76 -7.68 -18.24
CA GLY A 221 -11.43 -8.49 -19.26
C GLY A 221 -11.73 -9.94 -18.88
N ASN A 222 -10.84 -10.60 -18.15
CA ASN A 222 -11.03 -12.00 -17.80
C ASN A 222 -10.85 -12.19 -16.30
N GLN A 223 -11.96 -12.42 -15.59
CA GLN A 223 -11.94 -13.10 -14.29
C GLN A 223 -11.54 -14.57 -14.50
N SER A 224 -10.35 -14.83 -15.03
CA SER A 224 -9.74 -16.13 -14.77
C SER A 224 -9.25 -16.03 -13.33
N LYS A 225 -10.00 -16.63 -12.39
CA LYS A 225 -9.46 -17.02 -11.08
C LYS A 225 -8.09 -17.63 -11.36
N VAL A 226 -7.01 -16.91 -11.03
CA VAL A 226 -5.66 -17.46 -11.18
C VAL A 226 -5.63 -18.65 -10.23
N SER A 227 -5.66 -19.85 -10.80
CA SER A 227 -5.87 -21.09 -10.05
C SER A 227 -4.75 -21.38 -9.06
N ASN A 228 -3.58 -20.74 -9.26
CA ASN A 228 -2.44 -20.74 -8.36
C ASN A 228 -1.84 -19.33 -8.31
N PRO A 229 -2.24 -18.48 -7.34
CA PRO A 229 -1.60 -17.18 -7.18
C PRO A 229 -0.08 -17.35 -6.94
N PRO A 230 0.77 -16.49 -7.49
CA PRO A 230 2.22 -16.61 -7.33
C PRO A 230 2.56 -16.60 -5.84
N ALA A 231 3.38 -17.56 -5.42
CA ALA A 231 3.85 -17.63 -4.05
C ALA A 231 4.85 -16.50 -3.79
N ASP A 232 4.84 -15.95 -2.57
CA ASP A 232 5.81 -14.94 -2.18
C ASP A 232 7.25 -15.44 -2.35
N GLY A 233 8.09 -14.54 -2.86
CA GLY A 233 9.53 -14.74 -2.92
C GLY A 233 10.14 -14.87 -1.52
N ARG A 234 11.29 -15.53 -1.46
CA ARG A 234 12.06 -15.70 -0.23
C ARG A 234 13.51 -15.35 -0.46
N TRP A 235 14.06 -14.48 0.38
CA TRP A 235 15.51 -14.28 0.47
C TRP A 235 16.00 -14.75 1.83
N THR A 236 17.20 -15.32 1.84
CA THR A 236 17.97 -15.56 3.06
C THR A 236 19.25 -14.76 2.95
N LEU A 237 19.44 -13.83 3.89
CA LEU A 237 20.62 -12.97 3.96
C LEU A 237 21.51 -13.44 5.11
N GLY A 238 22.79 -13.66 4.83
CA GLY A 238 23.80 -13.98 5.83
C GLY A 238 24.59 -12.75 6.24
N PHE A 239 24.71 -12.50 7.54
CA PHE A 239 25.49 -11.40 8.10
C PHE A 239 26.76 -11.90 8.77
N HIS A 240 27.75 -11.02 8.91
CA HIS A 240 29.01 -11.36 9.56
C HIS A 240 28.89 -11.55 11.08
N SER A 241 27.82 -11.03 11.70
CA SER A 241 27.53 -11.18 13.13
C SER A 241 26.03 -11.11 13.41
N ALA A 242 25.61 -11.67 14.54
CA ALA A 242 24.22 -11.59 15.00
C ALA A 242 23.79 -10.13 15.20
N LYS A 243 24.69 -9.26 15.69
CA LYS A 243 24.44 -7.83 15.85
C LYS A 243 24.15 -7.12 14.52
N ALA A 244 24.84 -7.49 13.45
CA ALA A 244 24.56 -6.94 12.12
C ALA A 244 23.22 -7.46 11.55
N CYS A 245 22.89 -8.72 11.82
CA CYS A 245 21.60 -9.31 11.47
C CYS A 245 20.45 -8.59 12.18
N GLU A 246 20.58 -8.35 13.48
CA GLU A 246 19.61 -7.62 14.31
C GLU A 246 19.46 -6.16 13.85
N ALA A 247 20.57 -5.48 13.55
CA ALA A 247 20.54 -4.12 13.00
C ALA A 247 19.80 -4.07 11.65
N ALA A 248 19.99 -5.07 10.79
CA ALA A 248 19.26 -5.17 9.52
C ALA A 248 17.77 -5.46 9.73
N GLN A 249 17.43 -6.32 10.69
CA GLN A 249 16.04 -6.58 11.06
C GLN A 249 15.35 -5.29 11.53
N LEU A 250 15.97 -4.54 12.44
CA LEU A 250 15.43 -3.27 12.94
C LEU A 250 15.25 -2.26 11.82
N LEU A 251 16.23 -2.11 10.94
CA LEU A 251 16.14 -1.21 9.80
C LEU A 251 14.94 -1.55 8.88
N ILE A 252 14.70 -2.83 8.63
CA ILE A 252 13.56 -3.30 7.81
C ILE A 252 12.22 -3.11 8.55
N LEU A 253 12.20 -3.08 9.89
CA LEU A 253 10.98 -2.81 10.65
C LEU A 253 10.69 -1.32 10.79
N GLU A 254 11.72 -0.47 10.84
CA GLU A 254 11.60 0.98 11.03
C GLU A 254 11.22 1.72 9.74
N GLU A 255 11.85 1.40 8.61
CA GLU A 255 11.60 2.11 7.35
C GLU A 255 10.13 2.00 6.85
N PRO A 256 9.45 0.85 6.91
CA PRO A 256 8.03 0.76 6.57
C PRO A 256 7.13 1.65 7.44
N CYS A 257 7.51 1.96 8.69
CA CYS A 257 6.72 2.88 9.53
C CYS A 257 6.70 4.30 8.94
N LYS A 258 7.82 4.76 8.36
CA LYS A 258 7.90 6.06 7.66
C LYS A 258 7.03 6.06 6.39
N GLN A 259 7.05 4.94 5.67
CA GLN A 259 6.21 4.74 4.48
C GLN A 259 4.73 4.76 4.86
N ARG A 260 4.32 4.00 5.90
CA ARG A 260 2.96 3.93 6.41
C ARG A 260 2.46 5.29 6.86
N PHE A 261 3.24 6.02 7.65
CA PHE A 261 2.89 7.36 8.11
C PHE A 261 2.61 8.32 6.93
N SER A 262 3.38 8.19 5.85
CA SER A 262 3.16 8.99 4.64
C SER A 262 1.85 8.63 3.93
N VAL A 263 1.50 7.34 3.88
CA VAL A 263 0.21 6.86 3.35
C VAL A 263 -0.95 7.33 4.23
N GLU A 264 -0.85 7.17 5.55
CA GLU A 264 -1.86 7.65 6.51
C GLU A 264 -2.11 9.14 6.36
N ARG A 265 -1.05 9.94 6.30
CA ARG A 265 -1.16 11.39 6.11
C ARG A 265 -1.83 11.74 4.77
N MET A 266 -1.57 10.97 3.73
CA MET A 266 -2.20 11.13 2.42
C MET A 266 -3.69 10.79 2.44
N LEU A 267 -4.09 9.76 3.20
CA LEU A 267 -5.47 9.29 3.32
C LEU A 267 -6.27 10.03 4.38
N ALA A 268 -5.61 10.76 5.29
CA ALA A 268 -6.24 11.46 6.41
C ALA A 268 -7.46 12.32 6.02
N PRO A 269 -7.48 13.07 4.90
CA PRO A 269 -8.68 13.81 4.49
C PRO A 269 -9.89 12.89 4.28
N LEU A 270 -9.71 11.74 3.63
CA LEU A 270 -10.80 10.79 3.37
C LEU A 270 -11.26 10.05 4.63
N LEU A 271 -10.36 9.92 5.61
CA LEU A 271 -10.58 9.18 6.85
C LEU A 271 -10.99 10.07 8.03
N ARG A 272 -11.23 11.37 7.87
CA ARG A 272 -11.72 12.27 8.93
C ARG A 272 -13.25 12.33 8.94
N GLU A 273 -13.84 12.47 10.13
CA GLU A 273 -15.27 12.74 10.28
C GLU A 273 -15.62 14.14 9.76
N ASP A 274 -14.73 15.12 10.00
CA ASP A 274 -14.92 16.54 9.69
C ASP A 274 -14.67 16.89 8.22
N TYR A 275 -14.20 15.94 7.40
CA TYR A 275 -13.98 16.16 5.96
C TYR A 275 -15.23 16.70 5.27
N TRP A 276 -16.40 16.33 5.77
CA TRP A 276 -17.68 16.84 5.30
C TRP A 276 -17.90 18.30 5.69
N GLY A 277 -17.53 18.73 6.89
CA GLY A 277 -17.58 20.14 7.27
C GLY A 277 -16.70 21.02 6.39
N GLU A 278 -15.51 20.54 6.02
CA GLU A 278 -14.59 21.23 5.12
C GLU A 278 -15.07 21.27 3.67
N ILE A 279 -15.68 20.19 3.15
CA ILE A 279 -16.32 20.19 1.81
C ILE A 279 -17.49 21.18 1.79
N TRP A 280 -18.35 21.14 2.80
CA TRP A 280 -19.49 22.06 2.92
C TRP A 280 -19.02 23.53 2.93
N MET A 281 -17.96 23.84 3.68
CA MET A 281 -17.39 25.19 3.73
C MET A 281 -16.69 25.59 2.42
N ALA A 282 -15.89 24.70 1.81
CA ALA A 282 -15.17 24.98 0.57
C ALA A 282 -16.11 25.17 -0.64
N GLU A 283 -17.32 24.60 -0.58
CA GLU A 283 -18.32 24.71 -1.64
C GLU A 283 -19.32 25.85 -1.38
N ALA A 284 -19.63 26.19 -0.12
CA ALA A 284 -20.39 27.41 0.21
C ALA A 284 -19.66 28.68 -0.26
N ILE A 285 -18.32 28.67 -0.27
CA ILE A 285 -17.48 29.76 -0.80
C ILE A 285 -17.50 29.83 -2.35
N LYS A 286 -17.95 28.76 -3.04
CA LYS A 286 -18.01 28.70 -4.51
C LYS A 286 -19.39 28.97 -5.11
N ALA A 287 -20.42 29.21 -4.30
CA ALA A 287 -21.72 29.63 -4.80
C ALA A 287 -21.63 31.11 -5.26
N PRO A 288 -21.94 31.44 -6.53
CA PRO A 288 -22.08 32.83 -6.92
C PRO A 288 -23.28 33.45 -6.19
N ALA A 289 -23.10 34.67 -5.70
CA ALA A 289 -24.15 35.50 -5.10
C ALA A 289 -25.27 35.83 -6.10
#